data_AF-A0A7K2FP35-F1
#
_entry.id   AF-A0A7K2FP35-F1
#
_cell.length_a   1.000
_cell.length_b   1.000
_cell.length_c   1.000
_cell.angle_alpha   90.00
_cell.angle_beta   90.00
_cell.angle_gamma   90.00
#
_symmetry.space_group_name_H-M   'P 1'
#
loop_
_entity.id
_entity.type
_entity.pdbx_description
1 polymer ?
#
loop_
_entity_poly.entity_id
_entity_poly.type
_entity_poly.pdbx_seq_one_letter_code
_entity_poly.pdbx_strand_id
1 'polypeptide(L)'
;SLSHHPLFQTVLAVQNAPMGRFSLPGLEVATYAVATGTAKFDLGVNLAEQFGPDGCPAGIVGGVEYATDLFDRDTVAALARRWTLLLEAVTTDPERPIGLIDLLGADERHRLLEEGNATAREVGTVPVSQAFAAQVAATPDAVAVVCGDTELTYAQLNARANQFAHA
;
A
#
# COMPACT_ATOMS: atom_id res chain seq x y z
N SER A 1 17.45 -11.01 18.05
CA SER A 1 17.01 -10.35 16.82
C SER A 1 18.24 -9.73 16.18
N LEU A 2 18.82 -10.34 15.14
CA LEU A 2 20.13 -9.99 14.56
C LEU A 2 20.08 -9.90 13.02
N SER A 3 18.89 -9.80 12.44
CA SER A 3 18.66 -9.90 11.00
C SER A 3 18.45 -8.56 10.28
N HIS A 4 18.74 -7.42 10.93
CA HIS A 4 18.71 -6.11 10.28
C HIS A 4 20.08 -5.46 10.32
N HIS A 5 20.39 -4.72 9.26
CA HIS A 5 21.55 -3.84 9.26
C HIS A 5 21.43 -2.80 10.38
N PRO A 6 22.52 -2.55 11.12
CA PRO A 6 22.47 -1.78 12.36
C PRO A 6 22.23 -0.27 12.18
N LEU A 7 22.36 0.25 10.95
CA LEU A 7 22.34 1.71 10.68
C LEU A 7 21.37 2.13 9.57
N PHE A 8 21.21 1.32 8.52
CA PHE A 8 20.31 1.61 7.42
C PHE A 8 19.82 0.31 6.78
N GLN A 9 18.60 0.32 6.26
CA GLN A 9 17.98 -0.85 5.62
C GLN A 9 17.93 -0.76 4.10
N THR A 10 17.99 0.48 3.57
CA THR A 10 17.93 0.77 2.14
C THR A 10 19.21 1.41 1.66
N VAL A 11 19.74 0.94 0.53
CA VAL A 11 20.88 1.57 -0.15
C VAL A 11 20.47 2.09 -1.53
N LEU A 12 20.95 3.28 -1.87
CA LEU A 12 20.91 3.83 -3.23
C LEU A 12 22.34 4.07 -3.69
N ALA A 13 22.77 3.37 -4.74
CA ALA A 13 24.07 3.51 -5.35
C ALA A 13 23.94 3.99 -6.79
N VAL A 14 24.68 5.04 -7.15
CA VAL A 14 24.72 5.59 -8.51
C VAL A 14 26.15 5.52 -9.03
N GLN A 15 26.33 4.81 -10.15
CA GLN A 15 27.58 4.74 -10.89
C GLN A 15 27.53 5.73 -12.04
N ASN A 16 28.08 6.92 -11.82
CA ASN A 16 28.17 8.01 -12.79
C ASN A 16 29.56 8.10 -13.46
N ALA A 17 30.51 7.26 -13.06
CA ALA A 17 31.80 7.18 -13.72
C ALA A 17 31.64 6.44 -15.06
N PRO A 18 32.20 6.96 -16.17
CA PRO A 18 32.16 6.26 -17.45
C PRO A 18 32.87 4.92 -17.30
N MET A 19 32.10 3.82 -17.33
CA MET A 19 32.68 2.48 -17.40
C MET A 19 33.47 2.40 -18.71
N GLY A 20 34.78 2.13 -18.61
CA GLY A 20 35.62 1.97 -19.78
C GLY A 20 34.99 0.97 -20.74
N ARG A 21 34.80 1.35 -21.99
CA ARG A 21 34.30 0.43 -23.01
C ARG A 21 35.32 -0.67 -23.24
N PHE A 22 34.95 -1.89 -22.87
CA PHE A 22 35.72 -3.06 -23.23
C PHE A 22 35.39 -3.41 -24.68
N SER A 23 36.29 -3.05 -25.61
CA SER A 23 36.10 -3.28 -27.04
C SER A 23 37.04 -4.38 -27.53
N LEU A 24 36.49 -5.33 -28.28
CA LEU A 24 37.25 -6.35 -28.99
C LEU A 24 36.95 -6.20 -30.50
N PRO A 25 37.97 -6.21 -31.37
CA PRO A 25 37.77 -6.07 -32.81
C PRO A 25 36.77 -7.10 -33.37
N GLY A 26 35.72 -6.61 -34.05
CA GLY A 26 34.70 -7.45 -34.68
C GLY A 26 33.68 -8.09 -33.73
N LEU A 27 33.65 -7.70 -32.45
CA LEU A 27 32.73 -8.24 -31.45
C LEU A 27 31.93 -7.14 -30.75
N GLU A 28 30.65 -7.41 -30.53
CA GLU A 28 29.79 -6.62 -29.66
C GLU A 28 29.90 -7.16 -28.22
N VAL A 29 30.27 -6.30 -27.27
CA VAL A 29 30.44 -6.66 -25.87
C VAL A 29 29.34 -5.99 -25.05
N ALA A 30 28.55 -6.79 -24.35
CA ALA A 30 27.54 -6.32 -23.41
C ALA A 30 27.85 -6.87 -22.02
N THR A 31 27.61 -6.06 -20.99
CA THR A 31 27.64 -6.52 -19.60
C THR A 31 26.38 -7.32 -19.31
N TYR A 32 26.55 -8.50 -18.71
CA TYR A 32 25.44 -9.31 -18.22
C TYR A 32 25.42 -9.27 -16.70
N ALA A 33 24.35 -8.77 -16.12
CA ALA A 33 24.18 -8.77 -14.67
C ALA A 33 23.90 -10.21 -14.20
N VAL A 34 24.74 -10.73 -13.31
CA VAL A 34 24.54 -12.05 -12.70
C VAL A 34 23.79 -11.85 -11.38
N ALA A 35 22.61 -12.47 -11.27
CA ALA A 35 21.89 -12.51 -10.00
C ALA A 35 22.61 -13.46 -9.04
N THR A 36 23.06 -12.93 -7.90
CA THR A 36 23.76 -13.71 -6.86
C THR A 36 22.80 -14.50 -5.97
N GLY A 37 21.49 -14.22 -6.06
CA GLY A 37 20.45 -14.90 -5.27
C GLY A 37 20.45 -14.52 -3.79
N THR A 38 21.24 -13.53 -3.37
CA THR A 38 21.37 -13.11 -1.97
C THR A 38 21.25 -11.59 -1.86
N ALA A 39 20.20 -11.11 -1.21
CA ALA A 39 20.06 -9.69 -0.91
C ALA A 39 21.02 -9.28 0.21
N LYS A 40 21.87 -8.28 -0.06
CA LYS A 40 22.78 -7.75 0.95
C LYS A 40 22.13 -6.75 1.89
N PHE A 41 21.01 -6.15 1.49
CA PHE A 41 20.20 -5.19 2.24
C PHE A 41 18.73 -5.55 2.09
N ASP A 42 17.86 -4.98 2.92
CA ASP A 42 16.41 -5.20 2.81
C ASP A 42 15.92 -4.73 1.42
N LEU A 43 16.42 -3.56 0.96
CA LEU A 43 16.19 -3.02 -0.37
C LEU A 43 17.45 -2.29 -0.90
N GLY A 44 17.92 -2.65 -2.08
CA GLY A 44 19.09 -2.04 -2.73
C GLY A 44 18.79 -1.57 -4.14
N VAL A 45 18.89 -0.27 -4.38
CA VAL A 45 18.72 0.34 -5.70
C VAL A 45 20.11 0.66 -6.26
N ASN A 46 20.44 0.06 -7.41
CA ASN A 46 21.70 0.29 -8.09
C ASN A 46 21.43 0.88 -9.47
N LEU A 47 22.02 2.05 -9.74
CA LEU A 47 21.86 2.80 -10.97
C LEU A 47 23.21 3.02 -11.64
N ALA A 48 23.21 3.14 -12.95
CA ALA A 48 24.36 3.49 -13.77
C ALA A 48 23.93 4.46 -14.88
N GLU A 49 24.71 5.51 -15.09
CA GLU A 49 24.56 6.39 -16.25
C GLU A 49 25.07 5.68 -17.51
N GLN A 50 24.31 5.79 -18.59
CA GLN A 50 24.72 5.33 -19.91
C GLN A 50 25.25 6.50 -20.72
N PHE A 51 26.29 6.22 -21.51
CA PHE A 51 26.88 7.19 -22.43
C PHE A 51 26.93 6.63 -23.85
N GLY A 52 26.51 7.46 -24.80
CA GLY A 52 26.57 7.21 -26.23
C GLY A 52 28.00 7.12 -26.75
N PRO A 53 28.20 6.69 -28.01
CA PRO A 53 29.52 6.59 -28.62
C PRO A 53 30.31 7.89 -28.74
N ASP A 54 29.60 9.01 -28.74
CA ASP A 54 30.11 10.38 -28.72
C ASP A 54 30.37 10.92 -27.30
N GLY A 55 30.09 10.13 -26.27
CA GLY A 55 30.20 10.54 -24.87
C GLY A 55 29.00 11.33 -24.35
N CYS A 56 27.93 11.49 -25.14
CA CYS A 56 26.70 12.15 -24.70
C CYS A 56 25.91 11.27 -23.71
N PRO A 57 25.20 11.84 -22.73
CA PRO A 57 24.31 11.07 -21.85
C PRO A 57 23.21 10.35 -22.65
N ALA A 58 23.05 9.05 -22.39
CA ALA A 58 22.08 8.17 -23.04
C ALA A 58 21.01 7.62 -22.08
N GLY A 59 20.94 8.19 -20.87
CA GLY A 59 19.96 7.83 -19.84
C GLY A 59 20.58 7.13 -18.63
N ILE A 60 19.73 6.62 -17.75
CA ILE A 60 20.11 5.89 -16.54
C ILE A 60 19.46 4.51 -16.58
N VAL A 61 20.23 3.47 -16.29
CA VAL A 61 19.71 2.11 -16.12
C VAL A 61 20.07 1.57 -14.76
N GLY A 62 19.36 0.54 -14.33
CA GLY A 62 19.61 -0.03 -13.02
C GLY A 62 18.67 -1.16 -12.66
N GLY A 63 18.75 -1.57 -11.41
CA GLY A 63 17.91 -2.61 -10.85
C GLY A 63 17.72 -2.45 -9.36
N VAL A 64 16.69 -3.12 -8.86
CA VAL A 64 16.38 -3.19 -7.44
C VAL A 64 16.59 -4.63 -6.97
N GLU A 65 17.48 -4.81 -6.01
CA GLU A 65 17.69 -6.04 -5.26
C GLU A 65 16.94 -5.95 -3.93
N TYR A 66 16.31 -7.03 -3.48
CA TYR A 66 15.50 -7.01 -2.26
C TYR A 66 15.49 -8.35 -1.55
N ALA A 67 15.32 -8.32 -0.24
CA ALA A 67 15.13 -9.53 0.56
C ALA A 67 13.73 -10.09 0.33
N THR A 68 13.64 -11.30 -0.23
CA THR A 68 12.36 -11.96 -0.58
C THR A 68 11.53 -12.36 0.64
N ASP A 69 12.17 -12.46 1.81
CA ASP A 69 11.46 -12.68 3.08
C ASP A 69 10.68 -11.44 3.53
N LEU A 70 10.99 -10.26 2.97
CA LEU A 70 10.36 -8.98 3.31
C LEU A 70 9.50 -8.42 2.17
N PHE A 71 9.88 -8.67 0.92
CA PHE A 71 9.21 -8.10 -0.25
C PHE A 71 8.94 -9.14 -1.33
N ASP A 72 7.77 -9.05 -1.94
CA ASP A 72 7.50 -9.70 -3.21
C ASP A 72 7.82 -8.78 -4.40
N ARG A 73 7.82 -9.38 -5.60
CA ARG A 73 8.14 -8.70 -6.85
C ARG A 73 7.17 -7.56 -7.15
N ASP A 74 5.88 -7.77 -6.89
CA ASP A 74 4.84 -6.81 -7.26
C ASP A 74 4.91 -5.56 -6.39
N THR A 75 5.23 -5.73 -5.11
CA THR A 75 5.52 -4.67 -4.15
C THR A 75 6.70 -3.83 -4.59
N VAL A 76 7.83 -4.45 -4.94
CA VAL A 76 9.03 -3.73 -5.38
C VAL A 76 8.80 -3.05 -6.74
N ALA A 77 8.08 -3.69 -7.65
CA ALA A 77 7.70 -3.07 -8.91
C ALA A 77 6.78 -1.85 -8.71
N ALA A 78 5.86 -1.90 -7.74
CA ALA A 78 5.05 -0.75 -7.36
C ALA A 78 5.92 0.37 -6.79
N LEU A 79 6.82 0.08 -5.85
CA LEU A 79 7.76 1.07 -5.30
C LEU A 79 8.59 1.74 -6.41
N ALA A 80 9.10 0.97 -7.37
CA ALA A 80 9.84 1.50 -8.50
C ALA A 80 8.99 2.45 -9.36
N ARG A 81 7.74 2.08 -9.69
CA ARG A 81 6.81 2.96 -10.44
C ARG A 81 6.54 4.26 -9.69
N ARG A 82 6.27 4.20 -8.38
CA ARG A 82 6.02 5.40 -7.55
C ARG A 82 7.24 6.30 -7.46
N TRP A 83 8.43 5.70 -7.38
CA TRP A 83 9.68 6.44 -7.40
C TRP A 83 9.92 7.12 -8.75
N THR A 84 9.60 6.47 -9.88
CA THR A 84 9.63 7.11 -11.20
C THR A 84 8.67 8.30 -11.27
N LEU A 85 7.43 8.17 -10.79
CA LEU A 85 6.47 9.29 -10.73
C LEU A 85 6.99 10.47 -9.91
N LEU A 86 7.65 10.18 -8.78
CA LEU A 86 8.32 11.21 -7.98
C LEU A 86 9.42 11.92 -8.77
N LEU A 87 10.29 11.17 -9.45
CA LEU A 87 11.38 11.71 -10.26
C LEU A 87 10.84 12.57 -11.42
N GLU A 88 9.78 12.15 -12.10
CA GLU A 88 9.11 12.91 -13.15
C GLU A 88 8.51 14.22 -12.62
N ALA A 89 7.86 14.16 -11.45
CA ALA A 89 7.26 15.34 -10.83
C ALA A 89 8.31 16.38 -10.42
N VAL A 90 9.40 15.96 -9.76
CA VAL A 90 10.45 16.90 -9.32
C VAL A 90 11.27 17.47 -10.48
N THR A 91 11.35 16.76 -11.61
CA THR A 91 12.07 17.25 -12.80
C THR A 91 11.21 18.18 -13.65
N THR A 92 9.89 17.99 -13.64
CA THR A 92 8.93 18.83 -14.38
C THR A 92 8.64 20.14 -13.66
N ASP A 93 8.51 20.12 -12.33
CA ASP A 93 8.27 21.30 -11.49
C ASP A 93 9.18 21.29 -10.24
N PRO A 94 10.44 21.73 -10.37
CA PRO A 94 11.43 21.67 -9.29
C PRO A 94 11.10 22.52 -8.07
N GLU A 95 10.26 23.55 -8.22
CA GLU A 95 9.85 24.45 -7.13
C GLU A 95 8.67 23.89 -6.33
N ARG A 96 8.03 22.82 -6.81
CA ARG A 96 6.92 22.17 -6.10
C ARG A 96 7.41 21.56 -4.77
N PRO A 97 6.76 21.86 -3.65
CA PRO A 97 7.07 21.19 -2.39
C PRO A 97 6.91 19.66 -2.52
N ILE A 98 7.94 18.91 -2.12
CA ILE A 98 7.97 17.44 -2.25
C ILE A 98 6.75 16.78 -1.59
N GLY A 99 6.30 17.30 -0.44
CA GLY A 99 5.14 16.76 0.29
C GLY A 99 3.81 16.90 -0.44
N LEU A 100 3.73 17.66 -1.54
CA LEU A 100 2.54 17.80 -2.37
C LEU A 100 2.54 16.88 -3.59
N ILE A 101 3.60 16.10 -3.82
CA ILE A 101 3.69 15.18 -4.95
C ILE A 101 2.88 13.92 -4.62
N ASP A 102 1.92 13.56 -5.48
CA ASP A 102 1.19 12.30 -5.34
C ASP A 102 2.09 11.17 -5.85
N LEU A 103 2.34 10.19 -4.97
CA LEU A 103 3.14 9.02 -5.28
C LEU A 103 2.32 7.89 -5.90
N LEU A 104 0.99 7.93 -5.77
CA LEU A 104 0.12 6.89 -6.30
C LEU A 104 -0.20 7.17 -7.77
N GLY A 105 -0.04 6.14 -8.61
CA GLY A 105 -0.57 6.19 -9.97
C GLY A 105 -2.10 6.28 -9.96
N ALA A 106 -2.67 6.77 -11.06
CA ALA A 106 -4.12 6.94 -11.20
C ALA A 106 -4.91 5.66 -10.88
N ASP A 107 -4.45 4.50 -11.39
CA ASP A 107 -5.08 3.20 -11.13
C ASP A 107 -4.97 2.78 -9.66
N GLU A 108 -3.82 3.00 -9.02
CA GLU A 108 -3.64 2.67 -7.60
C GLU A 108 -4.54 3.53 -6.72
N ARG A 109 -4.64 4.81 -7.03
CA ARG A 109 -5.53 5.75 -6.36
C ARG A 109 -6.99 5.36 -6.55
N HIS A 110 -7.40 5.00 -7.77
CA HIS A 110 -8.76 4.57 -8.07
C HIS A 110 -9.14 3.32 -7.28
N ARG A 111 -8.27 2.29 -7.27
CA ARG A 111 -8.52 1.07 -6.48
C ARG A 111 -8.67 1.36 -5.00
N LEU A 112 -7.88 2.27 -4.44
CA LEU A 112 -7.97 2.60 -3.02
C LEU A 112 -9.21 3.43 -2.68
N LEU A 113 -9.56 4.42 -3.51
CA LEU A 113 -10.61 5.38 -3.20
C LEU A 113 -11.99 4.90 -3.63
N GLU A 114 -12.10 4.19 -4.75
CA GLU A 114 -13.37 3.79 -5.33
C GLU A 114 -13.63 2.31 -5.02
N GLU A 115 -12.76 1.40 -5.44
CA GLU A 115 -13.02 -0.05 -5.31
C GLU A 115 -12.93 -0.52 -3.85
N GLY A 116 -11.87 -0.15 -3.15
CA GLY A 116 -11.62 -0.55 -1.77
C GLY A 116 -12.60 0.09 -0.78
N ASN A 117 -13.14 1.27 -1.11
CA ASN A 117 -14.11 1.99 -0.28
C ASN A 117 -15.55 1.92 -0.82
N ALA A 118 -15.85 1.00 -1.73
CA ALA A 118 -17.21 0.78 -2.26
C ALA A 118 -18.15 0.13 -1.23
N THR A 119 -18.26 0.72 -0.04
CA THR A 119 -19.06 0.25 1.10
C THR A 119 -20.42 0.94 1.19
N ALA A 120 -20.72 1.86 0.27
CA ALA A 120 -22.01 2.55 0.23
C ALA A 120 -23.14 1.53 0.02
N ARG A 121 -24.04 1.44 1.00
CA ARG A 121 -25.24 0.60 0.96
C ARG A 121 -26.42 1.43 1.46
N GLU A 122 -27.54 1.35 0.75
CA GLU A 122 -28.78 1.88 1.27
C GLU A 122 -29.19 1.07 2.50
N VAL A 123 -29.26 1.74 3.64
CA VAL A 123 -29.77 1.18 4.90
C VAL A 123 -30.99 1.98 5.30
N GLY A 124 -32.00 1.28 5.84
CA GLY A 124 -33.21 1.93 6.31
C GLY A 124 -32.89 2.97 7.40
N THR A 125 -33.60 4.09 7.37
CA THR A 125 -33.46 5.19 8.36
C THR A 125 -34.30 4.98 9.62
N VAL A 126 -34.79 3.74 9.83
CA VAL A 126 -35.68 3.41 10.95
C VAL A 126 -34.90 3.56 12.27
N PRO A 127 -35.37 4.39 13.21
CA PRO A 127 -34.76 4.48 14.53
C PRO A 127 -34.71 3.10 15.19
N VAL A 128 -33.62 2.80 15.90
CA VAL A 128 -33.46 1.52 16.60
C VAL A 128 -34.65 1.23 17.53
N SER A 129 -35.22 2.25 18.17
CA SER A 129 -36.41 2.12 19.00
C SER A 129 -37.66 1.65 18.22
N GLN A 130 -37.84 2.12 16.98
CA GLN A 130 -38.95 1.69 16.13
C GLN A 130 -38.72 0.28 15.57
N ALA A 131 -37.49 -0.05 15.17
CA ALA A 131 -37.12 -1.40 14.75
C ALA A 131 -37.32 -2.40 15.91
N PHE A 132 -36.96 -2.00 17.13
CA PHE A 132 -37.19 -2.79 18.34
C PHE A 132 -38.68 -2.97 18.63
N ALA A 133 -39.49 -1.90 18.55
CA ALA A 133 -40.94 -2.00 18.74
C ALA A 133 -41.62 -2.92 17.71
N ALA A 134 -41.17 -2.89 16.45
CA ALA A 134 -41.63 -3.81 15.42
C ALA A 134 -41.28 -5.27 15.75
N GLN A 135 -40.08 -5.52 16.28
CA GLN A 135 -39.66 -6.86 16.73
C GLN A 135 -40.49 -7.34 17.94
N VAL A 136 -40.81 -6.45 18.88
CA VAL A 136 -41.70 -6.75 20.03
C VAL A 136 -43.09 -7.17 19.55
N ALA A 137 -43.63 -6.50 18.53
CA ALA A 137 -44.92 -6.84 17.95
C ALA A 137 -44.88 -8.18 17.18
N ALA A 138 -43.76 -8.48 16.51
CA ALA A 138 -43.61 -9.69 15.70
C ALA A 138 -43.41 -10.96 16.55
N THR A 139 -42.59 -10.89 17.60
CA THR A 139 -42.22 -12.05 18.44
C THR A 139 -42.20 -11.68 19.93
N PRO A 140 -43.36 -11.40 20.54
CA PRO A 140 -43.42 -10.86 21.91
C PRO A 140 -42.86 -11.82 22.96
N ASP A 141 -43.10 -13.12 22.80
CA ASP A 141 -42.72 -14.17 23.77
C ASP A 141 -41.31 -14.72 23.54
N ALA A 142 -40.62 -14.29 22.48
CA ALA A 142 -39.24 -14.69 22.25
C ALA A 142 -38.30 -14.03 23.27
N VAL A 143 -37.31 -14.79 23.74
CA VAL A 143 -36.27 -14.29 24.65
C VAL A 143 -35.42 -13.24 23.93
N ALA A 144 -35.37 -12.02 24.49
CA ALA A 144 -34.62 -10.90 23.95
C ALA A 144 -33.26 -10.71 24.64
N VAL A 145 -33.20 -10.94 25.96
CA VAL A 145 -31.99 -10.75 26.77
C VAL A 145 -31.89 -11.88 27.80
N VAL A 146 -30.67 -12.41 27.94
CA VAL A 146 -30.31 -13.37 29.00
C VAL A 146 -29.15 -12.77 29.80
N CYS A 147 -29.28 -12.73 31.12
CA CYS A 147 -28.24 -12.29 32.03
C CYS A 147 -28.22 -13.20 33.27
N GLY A 148 -27.26 -14.12 33.31
CA GLY A 148 -27.25 -15.20 34.31
C GLY A 148 -28.52 -16.03 34.20
N ASP A 149 -29.20 -16.24 35.33
CA ASP A 149 -30.46 -16.99 35.42
C ASP A 149 -31.69 -16.14 35.04
N THR A 150 -31.50 -14.88 34.67
CA THR A 150 -32.61 -13.98 34.29
C THR A 150 -32.78 -13.95 32.78
N GLU A 151 -33.97 -14.32 32.31
CA GLU A 151 -34.38 -14.18 30.92
C GLU A 151 -35.52 -13.17 30.81
N LEU A 152 -35.43 -12.27 29.83
CA LEU A 152 -36.50 -11.35 29.49
C LEU A 152 -36.94 -11.56 28.06
N THR A 153 -38.24 -11.73 27.87
CA THR A 153 -38.86 -11.70 26.54
C THR A 153 -38.87 -10.29 25.96
N TYR A 154 -39.06 -10.16 24.65
CA TYR A 154 -39.21 -8.86 23.98
C TYR A 154 -40.32 -8.02 24.62
N ALA A 155 -41.47 -8.62 24.94
CA ALA A 155 -42.58 -7.93 25.60
C ALA A 155 -42.21 -7.40 27.00
N GLN A 156 -41.54 -8.23 27.82
CA GLN A 156 -41.11 -7.84 29.17
C GLN A 156 -40.04 -6.75 29.15
N LEU A 157 -39.10 -6.84 28.22
CA LEU A 157 -38.04 -5.84 28.05
C LEU A 157 -38.63 -4.49 27.62
N ASN A 158 -39.54 -4.48 26.64
CA ASN A 158 -40.20 -3.27 26.16
C ASN A 158 -41.01 -2.58 27.27
N ALA A 159 -41.76 -3.35 28.07
CA ALA A 159 -42.52 -2.79 29.18
C ALA A 159 -41.63 -2.09 30.22
N ARG A 160 -40.52 -2.73 30.62
CA ARG A 160 -39.55 -2.12 31.56
C ARG A 160 -38.87 -0.88 30.98
N ALA A 161 -38.47 -0.93 29.70
CA ALA A 161 -37.84 0.20 29.04
C ALA A 161 -38.79 1.42 28.97
N ASN A 162 -40.06 1.22 28.63
CA ASN A 162 -41.06 2.29 28.59
C ASN A 162 -41.38 2.86 29.97
N GLN A 163 -41.44 2.02 31.01
CA GLN A 163 -41.60 2.49 32.39
C GLN A 163 -40.44 3.40 32.81
N PHE A 164 -39.20 3.02 32.50
CA PHE A 164 -38.02 3.83 32.79
C PHE A 164 -37.99 5.13 31.98
N ALA A 165 -38.37 5.09 30.71
CA ALA A 165 -38.39 6.27 29.83
C ALA A 165 -39.43 7.33 30.20
N HIS A 166 -40.48 6.94 30.95
CA HIS A 166 -41.55 7.83 31.41
C HIS A 166 -41.44 8.22 32.89
N ALA A 167 -40.40 7.77 33.59
CA ALA A 167 -40.08 8.15 34.96
C ALA A 167 -39.26 9.45 34.98
#